data_AF-A0A3D5HRT4-F1
#
_entry.id   AF-A0A3D5HRT4-F1
#
_cell.length_a   1.000
_cell.length_b   1.000
_cell.length_c   1.000
_cell.angle_alpha   90.00
_cell.angle_beta   90.00
_cell.angle_gamma   90.00
#
_symmetry.space_group_name_H-M   'P 1'
#
loop_
_entity.id
_entity.type
_entity.pdbx_description
1 polymer ?
#
loop_
_entity_poly.entity_id
_entity_poly.type
_entity_poly.pdbx_seq_one_letter_code
_entity_poly.pdbx_strand_id
1 'polypeptide(L)'
;MKLLVILILTVTSISHIFRQKSADNLLKKSIQYHDSNGTLMHHDVTLHLNEKTPNGTDRKFTIAFNISKESYTNTKINKEDKFLGEDILDKLIIK
;
A
#
# COMPACT_ATOMS: atom_id res chain seq x y z
N MET A 1 -6.09 32.75 -39.80
CA MET A 1 -5.32 32.95 -38.55
C MET A 1 -6.17 32.78 -37.29
N LYS A 2 -7.38 33.36 -37.20
CA LYS A 2 -8.27 33.23 -36.03
C LYS A 2 -8.57 31.78 -35.61
N LEU A 3 -8.82 30.90 -36.57
CA LEU A 3 -9.13 29.48 -36.31
C LEU A 3 -7.94 28.71 -35.69
N LEU A 4 -6.72 29.04 -36.11
CA LEU A 4 -5.49 28.41 -35.62
C LEU A 4 -5.17 28.85 -34.18
N VAL A 5 -5.43 30.12 -33.86
CA VAL A 5 -5.31 30.65 -32.49
C VAL A 5 -6.31 29.96 -31.56
N ILE A 6 -7.56 29.80 -32.00
CA ILE A 6 -8.60 29.11 -31.21
C ILE A 6 -8.20 27.65 -30.97
N LEU A 7 -7.69 26.95 -31.99
CA LEU A 7 -7.25 25.56 -31.87
C LEU A 7 -6.07 25.40 -30.88
N ILE A 8 -5.11 26.31 -30.92
CA ILE A 8 -3.98 26.30 -29.97
C ILE A 8 -4.45 26.56 -28.54
N LEU A 9 -5.39 27.48 -28.36
CA LEU A 9 -6.01 27.75 -27.06
C LEU A 9 -6.79 26.55 -26.51
N THR A 10 -7.53 25.83 -27.36
CA THR A 10 -8.30 24.67 -26.88
C THR A 10 -7.41 23.48 -26.53
N VAL A 11 -6.36 23.20 -27.31
CA VAL A 11 -5.45 22.05 -27.06
C VAL A 11 -4.60 22.27 -25.80
N THR A 12 -4.11 23.49 -25.57
CA THR A 12 -3.36 23.82 -24.35
C THR A 12 -4.22 23.74 -23.09
N SER A 13 -5.50 24.15 -23.17
CA SER A 13 -6.47 24.06 -22.07
C SER A 13 -6.73 22.61 -21.62
N ILE A 14 -6.87 21.69 -22.57
CA ILE A 14 -7.16 20.26 -22.27
C ILE A 14 -5.95 19.60 -21.59
N SER A 15 -4.73 19.99 -21.97
CA SER A 15 -3.48 19.46 -21.43
C SER A 15 -3.32 19.68 -19.92
N HIS A 16 -3.90 20.76 -19.37
CA HIS A 16 -3.88 21.04 -17.93
C HIS A 16 -4.84 20.15 -17.12
N ILE A 17 -5.95 19.71 -17.72
CA ILE A 17 -6.95 18.84 -17.08
C ILE A 17 -6.43 17.40 -16.99
N PHE A 18 -5.66 16.97 -18.00
CA PHE A 18 -5.02 15.66 -18.04
C PHE A 18 -3.63 15.62 -17.42
N ARG A 19 -3.30 16.57 -16.53
CA ARG A 19 -2.14 16.43 -15.65
C ARG A 19 -2.44 15.27 -14.68
N GLN A 20 -2.18 14.07 -15.20
CA GLN A 20 -2.39 12.76 -14.65
C GLN A 20 -1.99 12.84 -13.18
N LYS A 21 -2.90 12.44 -12.28
CA LYS A 21 -2.49 12.22 -10.89
C LYS A 21 -1.30 11.28 -10.98
N SER A 22 -0.10 11.80 -10.73
CA SER A 22 1.11 11.00 -10.86
C SER A 22 0.94 9.77 -9.97
N ALA A 23 1.52 8.65 -10.38
CA ALA A 23 1.51 7.44 -9.55
C ALA A 23 1.93 7.77 -8.10
N ASP A 24 2.91 8.66 -7.93
CA ASP A 24 3.36 9.18 -6.64
C ASP A 24 2.24 9.90 -5.87
N ASN A 25 1.43 10.73 -6.52
CA ASN A 25 0.33 11.43 -5.87
C ASN A 25 -0.80 10.47 -5.50
N LEU A 26 -1.06 9.44 -6.31
CA LEU A 26 -2.03 8.40 -5.98
C LEU A 26 -1.56 7.58 -4.77
N LEU A 27 -0.29 7.13 -4.81
CA LEU A 27 0.33 6.37 -3.74
C LEU A 27 0.37 7.18 -2.44
N LYS A 28 0.83 8.43 -2.49
CA LYS A 28 0.86 9.35 -1.34
C LYS A 28 -0.53 9.52 -0.72
N LYS A 29 -1.57 9.68 -1.54
CA LYS A 29 -2.95 9.82 -1.05
C LYS A 29 -3.49 8.51 -0.47
N SER A 30 -3.14 7.36 -1.03
CA SER A 30 -3.53 6.06 -0.50
C SER A 30 -2.89 5.82 0.88
N ILE A 31 -1.58 6.08 1.02
CA ILE A 31 -0.88 6.00 2.30
C ILE A 31 -1.53 6.94 3.32
N GLN A 32 -1.75 8.22 2.96
CA GLN A 32 -2.39 9.18 3.85
C GLN A 32 -3.83 8.79 4.23
N TYR A 33 -4.58 8.15 3.34
CA TYR A 33 -5.93 7.69 3.64
C TYR A 33 -5.93 6.54 4.64
N HIS A 34 -4.99 5.60 4.52
CA HIS A 34 -4.88 4.45 5.43
C HIS A 34 -4.09 4.74 6.72
N ASP A 35 -3.26 5.79 6.73
CA ASP A 35 -2.45 6.23 7.89
C ASP A 35 -2.53 7.75 8.08
N SER A 36 -3.73 8.27 8.34
CA SER A 36 -3.99 9.72 8.41
C SER A 36 -3.18 10.46 9.46
N ASN A 37 -2.78 9.78 10.54
CA ASN A 37 -1.99 10.33 11.64
C ASN A 37 -0.50 9.97 11.54
N GLY A 38 -0.08 9.23 10.52
CA GLY A 38 1.31 8.76 10.38
C GLY A 38 1.71 7.73 11.45
N THR A 39 0.75 7.11 12.12
CA THR A 39 1.01 6.16 13.22
C THR A 39 1.69 4.90 12.68
N LEU A 40 1.22 4.36 11.56
CA LEU A 40 1.78 3.14 10.96
C LEU A 40 3.20 3.37 10.42
N MET A 41 3.49 4.58 9.95
CA MET A 41 4.83 4.92 9.47
C MET A 41 5.89 4.94 10.56
N HIS A 42 5.56 5.43 11.77
CA HIS A 42 6.57 5.75 12.78
C HIS A 42 6.66 4.77 13.96
N HIS A 43 5.78 3.78 14.04
CA HIS A 43 5.68 2.89 15.19
C HIS A 43 5.88 1.43 14.82
N ASP A 44 6.33 0.64 15.78
CA ASP A 44 6.26 -0.82 15.70
C ASP A 44 4.79 -1.23 15.88
N VAL A 45 4.19 -1.80 14.83
CA VAL A 45 2.78 -2.20 14.82
C VAL A 45 2.70 -3.71 14.98
N THR A 46 1.84 -4.18 15.88
CA THR A 46 1.49 -5.60 16.00
C THR A 46 -0.01 -5.79 15.82
N LEU A 47 -0.40 -6.57 14.81
CA LEU A 47 -1.78 -6.95 14.53
C LEU A 47 -2.02 -8.39 14.99
N HIS A 48 -3.07 -8.58 15.79
CA HIS A 48 -3.55 -9.90 16.16
C HIS A 48 -4.83 -10.20 15.39
N LEU A 49 -4.76 -11.15 14.45
CA LEU A 49 -5.89 -11.52 13.59
C LEU A 49 -6.40 -12.90 14.00
N ASN A 50 -7.72 -13.03 14.06
CA ASN A 50 -8.40 -14.30 14.23
C ASN A 50 -9.36 -14.50 13.05
N GLU A 51 -9.00 -15.40 12.14
CA GLU A 51 -9.80 -15.76 10.98
C GLU A 51 -10.65 -16.97 11.33
N LYS A 52 -11.98 -16.81 11.27
CA LYS A 52 -12.94 -17.91 11.41
C LYS A 52 -13.43 -18.32 10.04
N THR A 53 -13.25 -19.60 9.69
CA THR A 53 -13.77 -20.15 8.43
C THR A 53 -14.96 -21.06 8.75
N PRO A 54 -16.15 -20.87 8.14
CA PRO A 54 -17.26 -21.79 8.31
C PRO A 54 -16.85 -23.22 7.95
N ASN A 55 -17.08 -24.16 8.86
CA ASN A 55 -16.67 -25.58 8.74
C ASN A 55 -15.14 -25.81 8.60
N GLY A 56 -14.32 -24.79 8.88
CA GLY A 56 -12.86 -24.87 8.83
C GLY A 56 -12.23 -24.70 10.20
N THR A 57 -10.90 -24.84 10.25
CA THR A 57 -10.12 -24.55 11.46
C THR A 57 -9.90 -23.05 11.59
N ASP A 58 -10.17 -22.50 12.77
CA ASP A 58 -9.82 -21.13 13.12
C ASP A 58 -8.31 -20.91 12.96
N ARG A 59 -7.93 -19.78 12.36
CA ARG A 59 -6.53 -19.41 12.13
C ARG A 59 -6.19 -18.16 12.90
N LYS A 60 -5.14 -18.24 13.72
CA LYS A 60 -4.60 -17.10 14.45
C LYS A 60 -3.31 -16.63 13.81
N PHE A 61 -3.21 -15.32 13.58
CA PHE A 61 -2.01 -14.70 13.04
C PHE A 61 -1.57 -13.56 13.96
N THR A 62 -0.27 -13.46 14.16
CA THR A 62 0.35 -12.24 14.68
C THR A 62 1.25 -11.66 13.61
N ILE A 63 0.93 -10.45 13.17
CA ILE A 63 1.70 -9.73 12.16
C ILE A 63 2.35 -8.56 12.85
N ALA A 64 3.67 -8.55 12.93
CA ALA A 64 4.45 -7.43 13.41
C ALA A 64 5.14 -6.74 12.23
N PHE A 65 5.09 -5.42 12.15
CA PHE A 65 5.79 -4.68 11.11
C PHE A 65 6.17 -3.28 11.58
N ASN A 66 7.22 -2.74 10.98
CA ASN A 66 7.58 -1.33 11.07
C ASN A 66 8.01 -0.88 9.69
N ILE A 67 7.24 0.04 9.11
CA ILE A 67 7.43 0.47 7.74
C ILE A 67 8.69 1.35 7.62
N SER A 68 8.98 2.22 8.59
CA SER A 68 10.21 3.04 8.59
C SER A 68 11.49 2.21 8.70
N LYS A 69 11.42 1.05 9.35
CA LYS A 69 12.55 0.11 9.47
C LYS A 69 12.58 -0.92 8.34
N GLU A 70 11.66 -0.84 7.38
CA GLU A 70 11.48 -1.83 6.31
C GLU A 70 11.37 -3.28 6.83
N SER A 71 10.79 -3.44 8.02
CA SER A 71 10.74 -4.73 8.73
C SER A 71 9.33 -5.31 8.76
N TYR A 72 9.22 -6.60 8.50
CA TYR A 72 7.96 -7.34 8.50
C TYR A 72 8.18 -8.75 9.08
N THR A 73 7.26 -9.20 9.93
CA THR A 73 7.23 -10.56 10.45
C THR A 73 5.79 -11.02 10.56
N ASN A 74 5.48 -12.16 9.95
CA ASN A 74 4.19 -12.82 10.10
C ASN A 74 4.41 -14.14 10.81
N THR A 75 3.73 -14.34 11.94
CA THR A 75 3.72 -15.62 12.65
C THR A 75 2.31 -16.19 12.60
N LYS A 76 2.16 -17.31 11.89
CA LYS A 76 0.97 -18.15 11.99
C LYS A 76 1.05 -18.91 13.31
N ILE A 77 0.08 -18.69 14.19
CA ILE A 77 -0.02 -19.40 15.47
C ILE A 77 -1.01 -20.56 15.28
N ASN A 78 -0.67 -21.48 14.38
CA ASN A 78 -1.22 -22.83 14.44
C ASN A 78 -0.11 -23.73 14.99
N LYS A 79 -0.49 -24.74 15.79
CA LYS A 79 0.40 -25.54 16.64
C LYS A 79 1.63 -26.18 15.95
N GLU A 80 1.78 -26.12 14.63
CA GLU A 80 2.79 -26.90 13.90
C GLU A 80 3.63 -26.14 12.85
N ASP A 81 3.31 -24.90 12.44
CA ASP A 81 4.05 -24.25 11.34
C ASP A 81 4.43 -22.79 11.65
N LYS A 82 5.70 -22.58 12.02
CA LYS A 82 6.32 -21.26 12.13
C LYS A 82 6.91 -20.86 10.77
N PHE A 83 6.11 -20.25 9.91
CA PHE A 83 6.62 -19.56 8.71
C PHE A 83 7.30 -18.27 9.16
N LEU A 84 8.63 -18.18 9.06
CA LEU A 84 9.37 -16.92 9.16
C LEU A 84 9.31 -16.24 7.80
N GLY A 85 8.51 -15.17 7.70
CA GLY A 85 8.25 -14.42 6.48
C GLY A 85 9.39 -13.51 6.01
N GLU A 86 10.65 -13.97 6.08
CA GLU A 86 11.81 -13.27 5.52
C GLU A 86 11.78 -13.28 3.97
N ASP A 87 11.05 -14.23 3.39
CA ASP A 87 11.09 -14.61 1.96
C ASP A 87 10.22 -13.76 1.00
N ILE A 88 9.41 -12.82 1.53
CA ILE A 88 8.44 -12.04 0.71
C ILE A 88 8.99 -10.64 0.36
N LEU A 89 9.85 -10.05 1.20
CA LEU A 89 10.45 -8.74 0.94
C LEU A 89 11.39 -8.78 -0.28
N ASP A 90 12.19 -9.84 -0.43
CA ASP A 90 13.08 -10.05 -1.58
C ASP A 90 12.34 -10.16 -2.92
N LYS A 91 11.06 -10.56 -2.92
CA LYS A 91 10.25 -10.69 -4.14
C LYS A 91 9.46 -9.44 -4.51
N LEU A 92 9.33 -8.48 -3.59
CA LEU A 92 8.63 -7.21 -3.84
C LEU A 92 9.58 -6.08 -4.27
N ILE A 93 10.89 -6.28 -4.15
CA ILE A 93 11.89 -5.41 -4.78
C ILE A 93 11.85 -5.65 -6.29
N ILE A 94 10.99 -4.90 -6.97
CA ILE A 94 11.08 -4.74 -8.43
C ILE A 94 12.38 -3.98 -8.69
N LYS A 95 13.39 -4.69 -9.18
CA LYS A 95 14.61 -4.08 -9.75
C LYS A 95 14.30 -3.35 -11.04
#